data_AF-A0A2N3Y0W1-F1
#
_entry.id   AF-A0A2N3Y0W1-F1
#
_cell.length_a   1.000
_cell.length_b   1.000
_cell.length_c   1.000
_cell.angle_alpha   90.00
_cell.angle_beta   90.00
_cell.angle_gamma   90.00
#
_symmetry.space_group_name_H-M   'P 1'
#
loop_
_entity.id
_entity.type
_entity.pdbx_description
1 polymer ?
#
loop_
_entity_poly.entity_id
_entity_poly.type
_entity_poly.pdbx_seq_one_letter_code
_entity_poly.pdbx_strand_id
1 'polypeptide(L)'
;MNFAYFNGDVAIVVQYWVEHYEEVDAGCRIDIRRAEAYPGSHHRPGAEGFQVLPVGDGGIYRIDLSVRVDSGDNEVRYHHHPTFVEGDVGPRVFDDHLSADPLGWIERRLRDLPGLLREKGRPELADSVDTATLDAAIPTVMSAVKAALHPSSRAVLVHAVGGGGD
;
A
#
# COMPACT_ATOMS: atom_id res chain seq x y z
N MET A 1 8.24 -4.45 -7.10
CA MET A 1 7.04 -5.28 -7.37
C MET A 1 5.85 -4.50 -6.85
N ASN A 2 4.84 -4.24 -7.68
CA ASN A 2 3.71 -3.39 -7.32
C ASN A 2 2.40 -4.10 -7.67
N PHE A 3 1.50 -4.23 -6.70
CA PHE A 3 0.15 -4.77 -6.87
C PHE A 3 -0.88 -3.73 -6.42
N ALA A 4 -2.03 -3.69 -7.10
CA ALA A 4 -3.16 -2.89 -6.70
C ALA A 4 -4.43 -3.74 -6.76
N TYR A 5 -5.20 -3.74 -5.67
CA TYR A 5 -6.46 -4.46 -5.53
C TYR A 5 -7.57 -3.44 -5.38
N PHE A 6 -8.54 -3.47 -6.29
CA PHE A 6 -9.66 -2.53 -6.31
C PHE A 6 -10.89 -3.17 -5.71
N ASN A 7 -11.59 -2.45 -4.85
CA ASN A 7 -12.85 -2.86 -4.27
C ASN A 7 -13.69 -1.61 -3.99
N GLY A 8 -14.77 -1.45 -4.76
CA GLY A 8 -15.51 -0.18 -4.80
C GLY A 8 -14.62 0.98 -5.25
N ASP A 9 -14.71 2.10 -4.55
CA ASP A 9 -13.95 3.33 -4.82
C ASP A 9 -12.63 3.38 -4.04
N VAL A 10 -12.07 2.21 -3.69
CA VAL A 10 -10.86 2.07 -2.88
C VAL A 10 -9.90 1.08 -3.52
N ALA A 11 -8.61 1.38 -3.43
CA ALA A 11 -7.52 0.49 -3.79
C ALA A 11 -6.61 0.21 -2.60
N ILE A 12 -6.27 -1.06 -2.40
CA ILE A 12 -5.16 -1.51 -1.57
C ILE A 12 -3.96 -1.67 -2.49
N VAL A 13 -2.91 -0.88 -2.28
CA VAL A 13 -1.71 -0.88 -3.11
C VAL A 13 -0.55 -1.41 -2.30
N VAL A 14 0.07 -2.49 -2.76
CA VAL A 14 1.18 -3.17 -2.09
C VAL A 14 2.42 -3.04 -2.95
N GLN A 15 3.51 -2.54 -2.38
CA GLN A 15 4.74 -2.27 -3.10
C GLN A 15 5.96 -2.68 -2.28
N TYR A 16 6.98 -3.21 -2.95
CA TYR A 16 8.33 -3.13 -2.40
C TYR A 16 8.84 -1.70 -2.59
N TRP A 17 9.25 -1.07 -1.51
CA TRP A 17 9.73 0.30 -1.49
C TRP A 17 11.14 0.36 -0.94
N VAL A 18 11.97 1.22 -1.52
CA VAL A 18 13.29 1.58 -0.99
C VAL A 18 13.29 3.09 -0.83
N GLU A 19 13.59 3.54 0.38
CA GLU A 19 13.64 4.94 0.74
C GLU A 19 15.10 5.33 0.99
N HIS A 20 15.58 6.32 0.25
CA HIS A 20 16.96 6.81 0.34
C HIS A 20 16.95 8.21 0.95
N TYR A 21 17.36 8.31 2.23
CA TYR A 21 17.68 9.58 2.88
C TYR A 21 19.13 9.52 3.41
N GLU A 22 19.36 9.87 4.67
CA GLU A 22 20.64 9.64 5.35
C GLU A 22 20.91 8.15 5.58
N GLU A 23 19.83 7.38 5.68
CA GLU A 23 19.82 5.93 5.80
C GLU A 23 18.98 5.32 4.68
N VAL A 24 19.22 4.05 4.38
CA VAL A 24 18.43 3.29 3.39
C VAL A 24 17.51 2.32 4.12
N ASP A 25 16.21 2.59 4.01
CA ASP A 25 15.17 1.70 4.48
C ASP A 25 14.54 0.97 3.29
N ALA A 26 14.30 -0.33 3.45
CA ALA A 26 13.64 -1.12 2.42
C ALA A 26 12.62 -2.10 3.02
N GLY A 27 11.56 -2.36 2.27
CA GLY A 27 10.56 -3.33 2.68
C GLY A 27 9.22 -3.14 1.99
N CYS A 28 8.14 -3.53 2.67
CA CYS A 28 6.80 -3.50 2.11
C CYS A 28 6.05 -2.23 2.51
N ARG A 29 5.56 -1.49 1.52
CA ARG A 29 4.62 -0.37 1.69
C ARG A 29 3.22 -0.80 1.27
N ILE A 30 2.25 -0.56 2.13
CA ILE A 30 0.82 -0.77 1.85
C ILE A 30 0.12 0.58 1.94
N ASP A 31 -0.46 1.03 0.84
CA ASP A 31 -1.29 2.24 0.78
C ASP A 31 -2.77 1.86 0.61
N ILE A 32 -3.63 2.50 1.39
CA ILE A 32 -5.08 2.58 1.12
C ILE A 32 -5.33 3.91 0.43
N ARG A 33 -5.80 3.84 -0.82
CA ARG A 33 -6.04 5.01 -1.66
C ARG A 33 -7.44 4.99 -2.25
N ARG A 34 -7.97 6.16 -2.52
CA ARG A 34 -9.16 6.32 -3.37
C ARG A 34 -8.87 5.80 -4.77
N ALA A 35 -9.84 5.10 -5.32
CA ALA A 35 -9.88 4.70 -6.71
C ALA A 35 -11.18 5.19 -7.33
N GLU A 36 -11.16 5.42 -8.63
CA GLU A 36 -12.34 5.85 -9.36
C GLU A 36 -12.44 5.11 -10.70
N ALA A 37 -13.68 4.93 -11.16
CA ALA A 37 -13.92 4.49 -12.53
C ALA A 37 -13.36 5.54 -13.49
N TYR A 38 -12.52 5.09 -14.42
CA TYR A 38 -11.90 5.94 -15.42
C TYR A 38 -12.53 5.67 -16.80
N PRO A 39 -13.39 6.56 -17.31
CA PRO A 39 -13.96 6.42 -18.64
C PRO A 39 -12.90 6.78 -19.67
N GLY A 40 -12.35 5.77 -20.35
CA GLY A 40 -11.39 6.03 -21.43
C GLY A 40 -12.05 6.76 -22.61
N SER A 41 -11.35 7.74 -23.18
CA SER A 41 -11.88 8.65 -24.21
C SER A 41 -12.29 7.99 -25.53
N HIS A 42 -11.89 6.73 -25.75
CA HIS A 42 -12.16 5.97 -26.97
C HIS A 42 -12.77 4.58 -26.70
N HIS A 43 -13.24 4.33 -25.49
CA HIS A 43 -13.82 3.04 -25.13
C HIS A 43 -15.35 3.07 -25.19
N ARG A 44 -15.94 1.91 -25.51
CA ARG A 44 -17.39 1.71 -25.47
C ARG A 44 -17.91 1.90 -24.03
N PRO A 45 -19.15 2.38 -23.83
CA PRO A 45 -19.78 2.42 -22.51
C PRO A 45 -19.70 1.05 -21.80
N GLY A 46 -19.40 1.02 -20.51
CA GLY A 46 -19.21 -0.23 -19.75
C GLY A 46 -17.81 -0.84 -19.85
N ALA A 47 -16.86 -0.15 -20.48
CA ALA A 47 -15.45 -0.55 -20.54
C ALA A 47 -14.55 0.42 -19.75
N GLU A 48 -15.10 1.04 -18.71
CA GLU A 48 -14.34 1.90 -17.80
C GLU A 48 -13.21 1.10 -17.15
N GLY A 49 -12.04 1.72 -17.09
CA GLY A 49 -10.93 1.22 -16.27
C GLY A 49 -11.07 1.71 -14.84
N PHE A 50 -10.00 1.53 -14.06
CA PHE A 50 -9.89 2.16 -12.74
C PHE A 50 -8.61 2.97 -12.67
N GLN A 51 -8.70 4.14 -12.06
CA GLN A 51 -7.56 4.97 -11.71
C GLN A 51 -7.39 4.96 -10.20
N VAL A 52 -6.19 4.66 -9.71
CA VAL A 52 -5.85 4.93 -8.31
C VAL A 52 -5.37 6.37 -8.20
N LEU A 53 -6.00 7.16 -7.35
CA LEU A 53 -5.64 8.55 -7.17
C LEU A 53 -4.25 8.70 -6.51
N PRO A 54 -3.53 9.81 -6.79
CA PRO A 54 -2.22 10.07 -6.17
C PRO A 54 -2.28 10.07 -4.64
N VAL A 55 -1.14 9.85 -4.00
CA VAL A 55 -0.99 9.84 -2.53
C VAL A 55 -1.56 11.12 -1.89
N GLY A 56 -1.30 12.29 -2.48
CA GLY A 56 -1.78 13.55 -1.91
C GLY A 56 -3.30 13.71 -1.91
N ASP A 57 -3.94 13.51 -3.07
CA ASP A 57 -5.39 13.74 -3.22
C ASP A 57 -6.25 12.53 -2.82
N GLY A 58 -5.66 11.34 -2.91
CA GLY A 58 -6.34 10.06 -2.76
C GLY A 58 -5.87 9.22 -1.58
N GLY A 59 -4.78 9.58 -0.91
CA GLY A 59 -4.25 8.81 0.21
C GLY A 59 -5.14 8.87 1.45
N ILE A 60 -5.29 7.71 2.10
CA ILE A 60 -6.16 7.57 3.28
C ILE A 60 -5.37 7.01 4.46
N TYR A 61 -4.59 5.96 4.20
CA TYR A 61 -3.84 5.25 5.22
C TYR A 61 -2.62 4.59 4.60
N ARG A 62 -1.51 4.53 5.33
CA ARG A 62 -0.31 3.81 4.89
C ARG A 62 0.28 2.98 6.02
N ILE A 63 0.83 1.83 5.68
CA ILE A 63 1.57 0.95 6.57
C ILE A 63 2.91 0.67 5.90
N ASP A 64 3.99 0.89 6.63
CA ASP A 64 5.35 0.63 6.17
C ASP A 64 5.97 -0.45 7.06
N LEU A 65 6.27 -1.59 6.44
CA LEU A 65 7.08 -2.65 7.02
C LEU A 65 8.50 -2.56 6.46
N SER A 66 9.27 -1.56 6.91
CA SER A 66 10.65 -1.35 6.49
C SER A 66 11.67 -1.87 7.51
N VAL A 67 12.84 -2.23 7.00
CA VAL A 67 14.06 -2.45 7.76
C VAL A 67 15.16 -1.58 7.20
N ARG A 68 16.10 -1.15 8.05
CA ARG A 68 17.33 -0.50 7.60
C ARG A 68 18.21 -1.53 6.89
N VAL A 69 18.70 -1.22 5.69
CA VAL A 69 19.47 -2.15 4.83
C VAL A 69 20.87 -1.67 4.45
N ASP A 70 21.23 -0.43 4.75
CA ASP A 70 22.58 0.13 4.50
C ASP A 70 23.53 -0.02 5.69
N SER A 71 23.10 -0.67 6.76
CA SER A 71 23.93 -1.01 7.90
C SER A 71 23.93 -2.52 8.13
N GLY A 72 24.96 -3.03 8.83
CA GLY A 72 24.99 -4.45 9.23
C GLY A 72 23.89 -4.82 10.23
N ASP A 73 23.28 -3.81 10.85
CA ASP A 73 22.18 -3.96 11.79
C ASP A 73 20.86 -3.79 11.03
N ASN A 74 20.14 -4.89 10.81
CA ASN A 74 18.82 -4.89 10.16
C ASN A 74 17.74 -4.37 11.12
N GLU A 75 17.85 -3.09 11.50
CA GLU A 75 16.92 -2.43 12.43
C GLU A 75 15.51 -2.38 11.83
N VAL A 76 14.52 -2.93 12.56
CA VAL A 76 13.11 -2.96 12.16
C VAL A 76 12.44 -1.62 12.45
N ARG A 77 11.74 -1.06 11.47
CA ARG A 77 11.11 0.28 11.55
C ARG A 77 9.64 0.27 11.15
N TYR A 78 8.90 -0.72 11.63
CA TYR A 78 7.49 -0.87 11.27
C TYR A 78 6.64 0.25 11.86
N HIS A 79 5.87 0.92 11.02
CA HIS A 79 4.99 2.01 11.43
C HIS A 79 3.80 2.12 10.49
N HIS A 80 2.83 2.94 10.89
CA HIS A 80 1.74 3.33 10.01
C HIS A 80 1.51 4.85 10.07
N HIS A 81 0.85 5.34 9.03
CA HIS A 81 0.54 6.74 8.78
C HIS A 81 -0.98 6.90 8.85
N PRO A 82 -1.53 7.39 9.97
CA PRO A 82 -2.96 7.39 10.21
C PRO A 82 -3.72 8.51 9.51
N THR A 83 -3.04 9.53 9.01
CA THR A 83 -3.65 10.75 8.47
C THR A 83 -2.85 11.27 7.31
N PHE A 84 -3.52 11.63 6.22
CA PHE A 84 -2.92 12.31 5.09
C PHE A 84 -3.37 13.76 5.10
N VAL A 85 -2.43 14.69 5.12
CA VAL A 85 -2.70 16.12 5.27
C VAL A 85 -1.83 16.89 4.30
N GLU A 86 -2.43 17.80 3.53
CA GLU A 86 -1.70 18.75 2.65
C GLU A 86 -0.75 18.09 1.64
N GLY A 87 -1.07 16.88 1.16
CA GLY A 87 -0.24 16.17 0.20
C GLY A 87 0.87 15.30 0.83
N ASP A 88 0.95 15.26 2.16
CA ASP A 88 1.88 14.44 2.94
C ASP A 88 1.14 13.25 3.59
N VAL A 89 1.88 12.18 3.86
CA VAL A 89 1.39 10.99 4.59
C VAL A 89 1.32 11.20 6.10
N GLY A 90 1.74 12.35 6.61
CA GLY A 90 1.59 12.75 8.00
C GLY A 90 2.51 11.96 8.96
N PRO A 91 2.21 11.98 10.27
CA PRO A 91 3.10 11.44 11.29
C PRO A 91 3.23 9.92 11.22
N ARG A 92 4.38 9.42 11.66
CA ARG A 92 4.63 8.00 11.88
C ARG A 92 4.07 7.59 13.24
N VAL A 93 3.29 6.50 13.28
CA VAL A 93 2.83 5.86 14.51
C VAL A 93 3.45 4.47 14.61
N PHE A 94 4.18 4.26 15.70
CA PHE A 94 4.73 2.96 16.08
C PHE A 94 3.74 2.28 17.02
N ASP A 95 3.26 1.10 16.63
CA ASP A 95 2.25 0.32 17.34
C ASP A 95 2.89 -1.00 17.80
N ASP A 96 2.89 -1.25 19.10
CA ASP A 96 3.50 -2.46 19.69
C ASP A 96 2.89 -3.76 19.13
N HIS A 97 1.61 -3.76 18.78
CA HIS A 97 0.96 -4.91 18.15
C HIS A 97 1.38 -5.09 16.69
N LEU A 98 1.63 -3.99 15.96
CA LEU A 98 2.21 -4.03 14.61
C LEU A 98 3.63 -4.61 14.67
N SER A 99 4.45 -4.20 15.65
CA SER A 99 5.79 -4.72 15.83
C SER A 99 5.80 -6.20 16.26
N ALA A 100 4.85 -6.63 17.10
CA ALA A 100 4.79 -8.01 17.61
C ALA A 100 4.26 -9.03 16.58
N ASP A 101 3.28 -8.65 15.77
CA ASP A 101 2.65 -9.51 14.75
C ASP A 101 2.27 -8.68 13.52
N PRO A 102 3.25 -8.30 12.67
CA PRO A 102 3.01 -7.36 11.58
C PRO A 102 2.03 -7.91 10.55
N LEU A 103 2.15 -9.20 10.21
CA LEU A 103 1.29 -9.82 9.19
C LEU A 103 -0.14 -9.98 9.69
N GLY A 104 -0.35 -10.47 10.92
CA GLY A 104 -1.70 -10.58 11.48
C GLY A 104 -2.31 -9.21 11.77
N TRP A 105 -1.52 -8.21 12.18
CA TRP A 105 -2.00 -6.84 12.36
C TRP A 105 -2.51 -6.24 11.04
N ILE A 106 -1.75 -6.39 9.95
CA ILE A 106 -2.18 -5.93 8.62
C ILE A 106 -3.43 -6.67 8.18
N GLU A 107 -3.47 -8.01 8.28
CA GLU A 107 -4.63 -8.78 7.86
C GLU A 107 -5.90 -8.33 8.59
N ARG A 108 -5.84 -8.13 9.92
CA ARG A 108 -6.97 -7.62 10.71
C ARG A 108 -7.43 -6.25 10.24
N ARG A 109 -6.50 -5.33 9.98
CA ARG A 109 -6.82 -3.98 9.48
C ARG A 109 -7.43 -4.00 8.08
N LEU A 110 -6.93 -4.86 7.19
CA LEU A 110 -7.45 -4.96 5.82
C LEU A 110 -8.80 -5.67 5.74
N ARG A 111 -9.07 -6.66 6.61
CA ARG A 111 -10.39 -7.29 6.70
C ARG A 111 -11.47 -6.33 7.18
N ASP A 112 -11.12 -5.45 8.13
CA ASP A 112 -12.01 -4.37 8.57
C ASP A 112 -11.77 -3.06 7.80
N LEU A 113 -11.57 -3.15 6.47
CA LEU A 113 -11.39 -1.95 5.64
C LEU A 113 -12.57 -0.96 5.77
N PRO A 114 -13.85 -1.37 5.80
CA PRO A 114 -14.95 -0.44 6.02
C PRO A 114 -14.87 0.27 7.39
N GLY A 115 -14.48 -0.43 8.45
CA GLY A 115 -14.27 0.16 9.78
C GLY A 115 -13.14 1.18 9.76
N LEU A 116 -12.00 0.82 9.15
CA LEU A 116 -10.87 1.73 8.95
C LEU A 116 -11.28 3.00 8.18
N LEU A 117 -12.02 2.86 7.09
CA LEU A 117 -12.47 4.01 6.28
C LEU A 117 -13.39 4.93 7.07
N ARG A 118 -14.31 4.40 7.88
CA ARG A 118 -15.16 5.20 8.78
C ARG A 118 -14.35 5.87 9.88
N GLU A 119 -13.37 5.19 10.46
CA GLU A 119 -12.41 5.77 11.41
C GLU A 119 -11.69 6.99 10.79
N LYS A 120 -11.41 6.96 9.49
CA LYS A 120 -10.78 8.06 8.74
C LYS A 120 -11.77 9.09 8.19
N GLY A 121 -13.04 9.03 8.60
CA GLY A 121 -14.06 9.99 8.18
C GLY A 121 -14.45 9.88 6.71
N ARG A 122 -14.37 8.67 6.12
CA ARG A 122 -14.72 8.36 4.73
C ARG A 122 -15.87 7.34 4.64
N PRO A 123 -17.05 7.63 5.22
CA PRO A 123 -18.18 6.70 5.19
C PRO A 123 -18.64 6.37 3.76
N GLU A 124 -18.53 7.30 2.82
CA GLU A 124 -18.87 7.12 1.41
C GLU A 124 -18.02 6.02 0.75
N LEU A 125 -16.72 5.98 1.07
CA LEU A 125 -15.83 4.93 0.57
C LEU A 125 -16.10 3.61 1.28
N ALA A 126 -16.37 3.65 2.58
CA ALA A 126 -16.70 2.46 3.36
C ALA A 126 -17.96 1.76 2.82
N ASP A 127 -18.95 2.54 2.39
CA ASP A 127 -20.20 2.01 1.83
C ASP A 127 -20.02 1.46 0.40
N SER A 128 -18.94 1.85 -0.31
CA SER A 128 -18.60 1.31 -1.63
C SER A 128 -17.94 -0.07 -1.58
N VAL A 129 -17.41 -0.49 -0.41
CA VAL A 129 -16.66 -1.74 -0.27
C VAL A 129 -17.59 -2.96 -0.29
N ASP A 130 -17.38 -3.85 -1.24
CA ASP A 130 -17.92 -5.21 -1.23
C ASP A 130 -17.08 -6.08 -0.30
N THR A 131 -17.60 -6.29 0.92
CA THR A 131 -16.96 -7.09 1.97
C THR A 131 -16.72 -8.55 1.59
N ALA A 132 -17.60 -9.16 0.80
CA ALA A 132 -17.42 -10.56 0.39
C ALA A 132 -16.28 -10.68 -0.62
N THR A 133 -16.22 -9.77 -1.60
CA THR A 133 -15.11 -9.68 -2.55
C THR A 133 -13.80 -9.33 -1.86
N LEU A 134 -13.83 -8.44 -0.85
CA LEU A 134 -12.67 -8.10 -0.04
C LEU A 134 -12.14 -9.35 0.68
N ASP A 135 -12.99 -10.05 1.43
CA ASP A 135 -12.60 -11.25 2.19
C ASP A 135 -11.99 -12.34 1.31
N ALA A 136 -12.53 -12.53 0.09
CA ALA A 136 -11.99 -13.44 -0.90
C ALA A 136 -10.62 -13.00 -1.45
N ALA A 137 -10.37 -11.69 -1.54
CA ALA A 137 -9.12 -11.13 -2.04
C ALA A 137 -7.99 -11.09 -0.99
N ILE A 138 -8.32 -11.02 0.30
CA ILE A 138 -7.34 -10.88 1.40
C ILE A 138 -6.18 -11.90 1.32
N PRO A 139 -6.38 -13.20 1.09
CA PRO A 139 -5.26 -14.14 0.96
C PRO A 139 -4.26 -13.78 -0.15
N THR A 140 -4.76 -13.26 -1.27
CA THR A 140 -3.93 -12.81 -2.39
C THR A 140 -3.20 -11.51 -2.04
N VAL A 141 -3.87 -10.55 -1.40
CA VAL A 141 -3.24 -9.31 -0.90
C VAL A 141 -2.11 -9.63 0.09
N MET A 142 -2.36 -10.51 1.05
CA MET A 142 -1.35 -10.92 2.04
C MET A 142 -0.18 -11.69 1.40
N SER A 143 -0.43 -12.41 0.31
CA SER A 143 0.64 -13.03 -0.48
C SER A 143 1.52 -11.97 -1.16
N ALA A 144 0.93 -10.90 -1.69
CA ALA A 144 1.67 -9.75 -2.22
C ALA A 144 2.49 -9.04 -1.13
N VAL A 145 1.93 -8.85 0.07
CA VAL A 145 2.65 -8.26 1.22
C VAL A 145 3.88 -9.11 1.57
N LYS A 146 3.72 -10.43 1.71
CA LYS A 146 4.83 -11.36 1.99
C LYS A 146 5.90 -11.33 0.89
N ALA A 147 5.49 -11.26 -0.38
CA ALA A 147 6.43 -11.17 -1.50
C ALA A 147 7.17 -9.84 -1.54
N ALA A 148 6.53 -8.74 -1.12
CA ALA A 148 7.15 -7.42 -1.06
C ALA A 148 8.13 -7.28 0.12
N LEU A 149 7.96 -8.00 1.24
CA LEU A 149 8.92 -7.99 2.35
C LEU A 149 10.31 -8.54 1.99
N HIS A 150 10.35 -9.49 1.06
CA HIS A 150 11.57 -10.16 0.64
C HIS A 150 11.58 -10.27 -0.88
N PRO A 151 11.86 -9.17 -1.61
CA PRO A 151 11.91 -9.25 -3.06
C PRO A 151 13.02 -10.24 -3.44
N SER A 152 12.64 -11.33 -4.10
CA SER A 152 13.61 -12.24 -4.68
C SER A 152 14.60 -11.45 -5.55
N SER A 153 15.90 -11.70 -5.40
CA SER A 153 17.00 -10.96 -6.03
C SER A 153 16.87 -10.80 -7.56
N ARG A 154 16.07 -11.64 -8.21
CA ARG A 154 15.69 -11.53 -9.63
C ARG A 154 14.87 -10.27 -9.98
N ALA A 155 14.07 -9.74 -9.05
CA ALA A 155 13.28 -8.53 -9.28
C ALA A 155 14.11 -7.24 -9.06
N VAL A 156 15.15 -7.30 -8.24
CA VAL A 156 16.04 -6.17 -7.95
C VAL A 156 17.01 -5.90 -9.12
N LEU A 157 17.35 -6.93 -9.91
CA LEU A 157 18.27 -6.81 -11.04
C LEU A 157 17.70 -6.07 -12.27
N VAL A 158 16.39 -5.85 -12.37
CA VAL A 158 15.78 -5.18 -13.55
C VAL A 158 15.88 -3.65 -13.47
N HIS A 159 16.11 -3.07 -12.29
CA HIS A 159 16.24 -1.61 -12.13
C HIS A 159 17.69 -1.08 -12.13
N ALA A 160 18.70 -1.95 -12.08
CA ALA A 160 20.11 -1.55 -12.06
C ALA A 160 20.75 -1.35 -13.45
N VAL A 161 20.03 -1.62 -14.54
CA VAL A 161 20.53 -1.47 -15.92
C VAL A 161 19.70 -0.41 -16.65
N GLY A 162 19.88 0.84 -16.23
CA GLY A 162 19.20 2.00 -16.80
C GLY A 162 20.04 3.27 -16.66
N GLY A 163 21.35 3.15 -16.89
CA GLY A 163 22.27 4.28 -16.89
C GLY A 163 23.52 3.93 -17.68
N GLY A 164 23.67 4.52 -18.86
CA GLY A 164 24.90 4.49 -19.64
C GLY A 164 24.68 4.05 -21.09
N GLY A 165 24.76 5.00 -22.02
CA GLY A 165 24.83 4.76 -23.46
C GLY A 165 24.41 5.99 -24.25
N ASP A 166 25.42 6.74 -24.69
CA ASP A 166 25.36 7.99 -25.47
C ASP A 166 24.52 7.91 -26.76
#